data_AF-A0A968P965-F1
#
_entry.id   AF-A0A968P965-F1
#
_cell.length_a   1.000
_cell.length_b   1.000
_cell.length_c   1.000
_cell.angle_alpha   90.00
_cell.angle_beta   90.00
_cell.angle_gamma   90.00
#
_symmetry.space_group_name_H-M   'P 1'
#
loop_
_entity.id
_entity.type
_entity.pdbx_description
1 polymer ?
#
loop_
_entity_poly.entity_id
_entity_poly.type
_entity_poly.pdbx_seq_one_letter_code
_entity_poly.pdbx_strand_id
1 'polypeptide(L)'
;MPRPTPADYAVLEIRIRALAAGSYPVEMTLGGEQELATGSLDAGLVQQVRKARWEPQQGEVLFRQLFGDPRLRSAWDRARGAGRRLRLRLRI
;
A
#
# COMPACT_ATOMS: atom_id res chain seq x y z
N MET A 1 -4.39 11.17 -27.89
CA MET A 1 -4.03 9.90 -27.24
C MET A 1 -5.30 9.21 -26.77
N PRO A 2 -5.50 7.91 -27.05
CA PRO A 2 -6.65 7.18 -26.53
C PRO A 2 -6.63 7.16 -25.00
N ARG A 3 -7.80 7.28 -24.38
CA ARG A 3 -7.95 7.23 -22.93
C ARG A 3 -7.74 5.76 -22.49
N PRO A 4 -6.88 5.49 -21.50
CA PRO A 4 -6.65 4.12 -21.03
C PRO A 4 -7.97 3.52 -20.51
N THR A 5 -8.22 2.29 -20.89
CA THR A 5 -9.38 1.49 -20.48
C THR A 5 -9.08 0.75 -19.17
N PRO A 6 -10.09 0.26 -18.43
CA PRO A 6 -9.86 -0.51 -17.21
C PRO A 6 -8.95 -1.74 -17.40
N ALA A 7 -8.91 -2.32 -18.60
CA ALA A 7 -8.04 -3.46 -18.96
C ALA A 7 -6.56 -3.07 -19.06
N ASP A 8 -6.23 -1.79 -19.22
CA ASP A 8 -4.86 -1.28 -19.30
C ASP A 8 -4.20 -1.11 -17.91
N TYR A 9 -4.98 -1.29 -16.84
CA TYR A 9 -4.52 -1.16 -15.47
C TYR A 9 -4.47 -2.52 -14.78
N ALA A 10 -3.31 -2.86 -14.20
CA ALA A 10 -3.26 -3.88 -13.17
C ALA A 10 -3.71 -3.27 -11.83
N VAL A 11 -4.67 -3.90 -11.16
CA VAL A 11 -5.12 -3.45 -9.84
C VAL A 11 -4.17 -4.00 -8.79
N LEU A 12 -3.52 -3.10 -8.04
CA LEU A 12 -2.78 -3.47 -6.84
C LEU A 12 -3.66 -3.14 -5.64
N GLU A 13 -4.15 -4.17 -4.98
CA GLU A 13 -4.87 -4.06 -3.72
C GLU A 13 -3.85 -4.04 -2.56
N ILE A 14 -4.01 -3.05 -1.69
CA ILE A 14 -3.31 -2.96 -0.41
C ILE A 14 -4.40 -3.06 0.66
N ARG A 15 -4.39 -4.14 1.44
CA ARG A 15 -5.36 -4.37 2.50
C ARG A 15 -4.68 -4.24 3.85
N ILE A 16 -5.09 -3.25 4.62
CA ILE A 16 -4.64 -3.01 5.99
C ILE A 16 -5.71 -3.63 6.91
N ARG A 17 -5.32 -4.59 7.76
CA ARG A 17 -6.23 -5.26 8.70
C ARG A 17 -6.23 -4.56 10.05
N ALA A 18 -7.18 -4.96 10.91
CA ALA A 18 -7.27 -4.49 12.28
C ALA A 18 -5.96 -4.68 13.07
N LEU A 19 -5.73 -3.79 14.02
CA LEU A 19 -4.56 -3.79 14.89
C LEU A 19 -4.39 -5.15 15.58
N ALA A 20 -3.22 -5.76 15.42
CA ALA A 20 -2.84 -7.02 16.06
C ALA A 20 -1.40 -6.94 16.55
N ALA A 21 -1.16 -7.30 17.82
CA ALA A 21 0.18 -7.34 18.41
C ALA A 21 1.02 -6.06 18.20
N GLY A 22 0.39 -4.88 18.26
CA GLY A 22 1.08 -3.58 18.14
C GLY A 22 1.32 -3.09 16.71
N SER A 23 0.85 -3.79 15.68
CA SER A 23 0.95 -3.36 14.28
C SER A 23 -0.32 -3.67 13.50
N TYR A 24 -0.51 -2.99 12.37
CA TYR A 24 -1.57 -3.31 11.42
C TYR A 24 -1.01 -4.30 10.39
N PRO A 25 -1.53 -5.53 10.28
CA PRO A 25 -1.13 -6.46 9.23
C PRO A 25 -1.51 -5.88 7.86
N VAL A 26 -0.61 -6.01 6.88
CA VAL A 26 -0.82 -5.51 5.52
C VAL A 26 -0.63 -6.62 4.51
N GLU A 27 -1.58 -6.76 3.60
CA GLU A 27 -1.54 -7.69 2.46
C GLU A 27 -1.50 -6.90 1.15
N MET A 28 -0.66 -7.34 0.21
CA MET A 28 -0.59 -6.78 -1.14
C MET A 28 -0.94 -7.83 -2.18
N THR A 29 -1.94 -7.56 -3.01
CA THR A 29 -2.42 -8.47 -4.07
C THR A 29 -2.48 -7.77 -5.41
N LEU A 30 -1.88 -8.34 -6.45
CA LEU A 30 -1.91 -7.84 -7.82
C LEU A 30 -2.95 -8.60 -8.65
N GLY A 31 -3.78 -7.86 -9.40
CA GLY A 31 -4.80 -8.44 -10.28
C GLY A 31 -5.93 -9.16 -9.55
N GLY A 32 -6.00 -9.07 -8.23
CA GLY A 32 -7.00 -9.78 -7.41
C GLY A 32 -6.68 -11.25 -7.13
N GLU A 33 -5.61 -11.79 -7.69
CA GLU A 33 -5.26 -13.22 -7.58
C GLU A 33 -3.83 -13.43 -7.06
N GLN A 34 -2.88 -12.61 -7.47
CA GLN A 34 -1.48 -12.81 -7.12
C GLN A 34 -1.13 -12.10 -5.80
N GLU A 35 -1.04 -12.85 -4.72
CA GLU A 35 -0.46 -12.32 -3.48
C GLU A 35 1.03 -12.03 -3.68
N LEU A 36 1.45 -10.79 -3.42
CA LEU A 36 2.82 -10.35 -3.58
C LEU A 36 3.61 -10.43 -2.28
N ALA A 37 3.00 -9.98 -1.18
CA ALA A 37 3.61 -10.00 0.15
C ALA A 37 2.57 -9.77 1.26
N THR A 38 2.93 -10.24 2.45
CA THR A 38 2.36 -9.81 3.72
C THR A 38 3.44 -9.11 4.55
N GLY A 39 3.06 -8.04 5.22
CA GLY A 39 3.92 -7.25 6.09
C GLY A 39 3.14 -6.59 7.21
N SER A 40 3.75 -5.59 7.85
CA SER A 40 3.14 -4.88 8.97
C SER A 40 3.40 -3.37 8.91
N LEU A 41 2.39 -2.60 9.29
CA LEU A 41 2.47 -1.15 9.49
C LEU A 41 2.46 -0.85 10.99
N ASP A 42 3.51 -0.19 11.49
CA ASP A 42 3.65 0.12 12.91
C ASP A 42 2.52 1.05 13.42
N ALA A 43 1.83 0.62 14.47
CA ALA A 43 0.68 1.36 14.97
C ALA A 43 1.08 2.63 15.75
N GLY A 44 2.25 2.63 16.41
CA GLY A 44 2.76 3.80 17.11
C GLY A 44 3.02 4.95 16.15
N LEU A 45 3.59 4.66 14.99
CA LEU A 45 3.86 5.63 13.92
C LEU A 45 2.58 6.15 13.28
N VAL A 46 1.58 5.30 13.04
CA VAL A 46 0.25 5.75 12.55
C VAL A 46 -0.41 6.70 13.56
N GLN A 47 -0.33 6.40 14.86
CA GLN A 47 -0.91 7.25 15.90
C GLN A 47 -0.18 8.59 16.05
N GLN A 48 1.12 8.65 15.81
CA GLN A 48 1.87 9.91 15.75
C GLN A 48 1.38 10.79 14.61
N VAL A 49 1.15 10.21 13.42
CA VAL A 49 0.60 10.94 12.28
C VAL A 49 -0.82 11.44 12.59
N ARG A 50 -1.70 10.57 13.09
CA ARG A 50 -3.10 10.93 13.40
C ARG A 50 -3.27 12.06 14.41
N LYS A 51 -2.33 12.23 15.34
CA LYS A 51 -2.39 13.26 16.37
C LYS A 51 -1.98 14.65 15.88
N ALA A 52 -1.30 14.74 14.75
CA ALA A 52 -0.99 16.03 14.15
C ALA A 52 -2.20 16.58 13.39
N ARG A 53 -2.20 17.88 13.15
CA ARG A 53 -3.13 18.48 12.18
C ARG A 53 -2.86 17.85 10.81
N TRP A 54 -3.90 17.33 10.16
CA TRP A 54 -3.74 16.67 8.86
C TRP A 54 -3.20 17.66 7.82
N GLU A 55 -2.01 17.36 7.29
CA GLU A 55 -1.35 18.10 6.23
C GLU A 55 -0.98 17.14 5.08
N PRO A 56 -0.94 17.59 3.82
CA PRO A 56 -0.62 16.71 2.69
C PRO A 56 0.68 15.91 2.86
N GLN A 57 1.69 16.48 3.52
CA GLN A 57 2.97 15.84 3.83
C GLN A 57 2.82 14.59 4.72
N GLN A 58 1.74 14.52 5.52
CA GLN A 58 1.44 13.35 6.34
C GLN A 58 1.08 12.13 5.50
N GLY A 59 0.50 12.32 4.32
CA GLY A 59 0.24 11.24 3.38
C GLY A 59 1.54 10.59 2.89
N GLU A 60 2.57 11.41 2.61
CA GLU A 60 3.89 10.91 2.25
C GLU A 60 4.55 10.17 3.40
N VAL A 61 4.42 10.68 4.63
CA VAL A 61 4.93 10.00 5.83
C VAL A 61 4.26 8.63 5.98
N LEU A 62 2.93 8.55 5.91
CA LEU A 62 2.21 7.27 5.99
C LEU A 62 2.64 6.30 4.89
N PHE A 63 2.83 6.79 3.67
CA PHE A 63 3.28 5.98 2.55
C PHE A 63 4.70 5.45 2.79
N ARG A 64 5.63 6.29 3.27
CA ARG A 64 6.98 5.87 3.66
C ARG A 64 6.96 4.83 4.78
N GLN A 65 6.06 4.97 5.75
CA GLN A 65 5.90 3.99 6.84
C GLN A 65 5.35 2.66 6.34
N LEU A 66 4.34 2.69 5.46
CA LEU A 66 3.79 1.48 4.83
C LEU A 66 4.86 0.69 4.08
N PHE A 67 5.77 1.37 3.38
CA PHE A 67 6.90 0.75 2.68
C PHE A 67 8.21 0.75 3.49
N GLY A 68 8.11 0.99 4.80
CA GLY A 68 9.21 0.78 5.75
C GLY A 68 9.47 -0.72 5.97
N ASP A 69 8.43 -1.56 5.83
CA ASP A 69 8.59 -3.01 5.75
C ASP A 69 9.28 -3.40 4.43
N PRO A 70 10.46 -4.03 4.46
CA PRO A 70 11.20 -4.41 3.25
C PRO A 70 10.40 -5.32 2.31
N ARG A 71 9.52 -6.17 2.86
CA ARG A 71 8.71 -7.12 2.07
C ARG A 71 7.68 -6.38 1.24
N LEU A 72 6.97 -5.43 1.86
CA LEU A 72 6.00 -4.56 1.18
C LEU A 72 6.69 -3.68 0.15
N ARG A 73 7.88 -3.16 0.46
CA ARG A 73 8.69 -2.38 -0.49
C ARG A 73 9.09 -3.21 -1.72
N SER A 74 9.62 -4.42 -1.53
CA SER A 74 9.97 -5.30 -2.65
C SER A 74 8.74 -5.74 -3.46
N ALA A 75 7.57 -5.93 -2.83
CA ALA A 75 6.32 -6.18 -3.52
C ALA A 75 5.88 -4.99 -4.38
N TRP A 76 6.00 -3.77 -3.85
CA TRP A 76 5.73 -2.54 -4.59
C TRP A 76 6.63 -2.36 -5.80
N ASP A 77 7.94 -2.59 -5.64
CA ASP A 77 8.88 -2.46 -6.75
C ASP A 77 8.64 -3.51 -7.83
N ARG A 78 8.27 -4.74 -7.46
CA ARG A 78 7.82 -5.77 -8.42
C ARG A 78 6.55 -5.36 -9.16
N ALA A 79 5.54 -4.86 -8.45
CA ALA A 79 4.29 -4.41 -9.07
C ALA A 79 4.53 -3.26 -10.05
N ARG A 80 5.36 -2.27 -9.69
CA ARG A 80 5.71 -1.14 -10.59
C ARG A 80 6.59 -1.58 -11.76
N GLY A 81 7.49 -2.54 -11.54
CA GLY A 81 8.40 -3.05 -12.56
C GLY A 81 7.73 -3.88 -13.66
N ALA A 82 6.47 -4.29 -13.47
CA ALA A 82 5.74 -5.16 -14.41
C ALA A 82 5.31 -4.46 -15.73
N GLY A 83 5.68 -3.20 -15.96
CA GLY A 83 5.45 -2.48 -17.23
C GLY A 83 3.99 -2.10 -17.52
N ARG A 84 3.04 -2.44 -16.63
CA ARG A 84 1.62 -2.08 -16.73
C ARG A 84 1.33 -0.83 -15.91
N ARG A 85 0.32 -0.04 -16.31
CA ARG A 85 -0.20 1.02 -15.44
C ARG A 85 -0.84 0.37 -14.21
N LEU A 86 -0.60 0.94 -13.03
CA LEU A 86 -1.16 0.42 -11.78
C LEU A 86 -2.33 1.26 -11.32
N ARG A 87 -3.39 0.58 -10.88
CA ARG A 87 -4.49 1.20 -10.12
C ARG A 87 -4.39 0.74 -8.68
N LEU A 88 -4.19 1.69 -7.77
CA LEU A 88 -4.13 1.38 -6.34
C LEU A 88 -5.55 1.27 -5.78
N ARG A 89 -5.81 0.17 -5.07
CA ARG A 89 -7.03 -0.02 -4.29
C ARG A 89 -6.64 -0.20 -2.84
N LEU A 90 -6.97 0.77 -2.00
CA LEU A 90 -6.80 0.67 -0.56
C LEU A 90 -8.05 0.04 0.06
N ARG A 91 -7.85 -0.96 0.92
CA ARG A 91 -8.87 -1.53 1.81
C ARG A 91 -8.38 -1.45 3.24
N ILE A 92 -9.27 -1.03 4.14
CA ILE A 92 -9.02 -0.81 5.57
C ILE A 92 -10.13 -1.49 6.35
#